data_AF-A0A961T9B2-F1
#
_entry.id   AF-A0A961T9B2-F1
#
_cell.length_a   1.000
_cell.length_b   1.000
_cell.length_c   1.000
_cell.angle_alpha   90.00
_cell.angle_beta   90.00
_cell.angle_gamma   90.00
#
_symmetry.space_group_name_H-M   'P 1'
#
loop_
_entity.id
_entity.type
_entity.pdbx_description
1 polymer ?
#
loop_
_entity_poly.entity_id
_entity_poly.type
_entity_poly.pdbx_seq_one_letter_code
_entity_poly.pdbx_strand_id
1 'polypeptide(L)'
;TRLRQTRLIGAILLVLSVFVAVFFAWPVSGDASFRLAYPGDAFALPNLVVPAAPYAWVVAALLAFFGVRQFLPGATRWTGLLFGLGLLLLVTAFLTWAT
;
A
#
# COMPACT_ATOMS: atom_id res chain seq x y z
N THR A 1 27.06 -3.86 -4.70
CA THR A 1 26.69 -3.57 -6.10
C THR A 1 25.26 -3.05 -6.15
N ARG A 2 25.04 -1.81 -6.62
CA ARG A 2 23.70 -1.14 -6.61
C ARG A 2 22.61 -1.95 -7.35
N LEU A 3 22.99 -2.72 -8.37
CA LEU A 3 22.12 -3.65 -9.09
C LEU A 3 21.53 -4.77 -8.21
N ARG A 4 22.31 -5.34 -7.29
CA ARG A 4 21.83 -6.40 -6.37
C ARG A 4 20.80 -5.84 -5.39
N GLN A 5 21.09 -4.68 -4.81
CA GLN A 5 20.17 -3.99 -3.90
C GLN A 5 18.86 -3.62 -4.60
N THR A 6 18.96 -3.16 -5.85
CA THR A 6 17.80 -2.83 -6.69
C THR A 6 16.89 -4.05 -6.81
N ARG A 7 17.43 -5.20 -7.22
CA ARG A 7 16.66 -6.46 -7.34
C ARG A 7 16.08 -6.97 -6.02
N LEU A 8 16.83 -6.84 -4.92
CA LEU A 8 16.35 -7.23 -3.58
C LEU A 8 15.11 -6.41 -3.19
N ILE A 9 15.14 -5.10 -3.38
CA ILE A 9 14.01 -4.21 -3.11
C ILE A 9 12.80 -4.59 -3.98
N GLY A 10 13.04 -4.91 -5.26
CA GLY A 10 11.98 -5.40 -6.15
C GLY A 10 11.32 -6.67 -5.62
N ALA A 11 12.13 -7.65 -5.21
CA ALA A 11 11.63 -8.89 -4.62
C ALA A 11 10.84 -8.64 -3.32
N ILE A 12 11.31 -7.74 -2.45
CA ILE A 12 10.60 -7.36 -1.22
C ILE A 12 9.22 -6.76 -1.56
N LEU A 13 9.14 -5.84 -2.52
CA LEU A 13 7.88 -5.24 -2.94
C LEU A 13 6.89 -6.27 -3.52
N LEU A 14 7.39 -7.25 -4.27
CA LEU A 14 6.56 -8.36 -4.77
C LEU A 14 6.05 -9.25 -3.63
N VAL A 15 6.90 -9.60 -2.66
CA VAL A 15 6.49 -10.35 -1.47
C VAL A 15 5.43 -9.58 -0.68
N LEU A 16 5.61 -8.27 -0.49
CA LEU A 16 4.64 -7.42 0.17
C LEU A 16 3.32 -7.33 -0.59
N SER A 17 3.35 -7.28 -1.93
CA SER A 17 2.14 -7.33 -2.76
C SER A 17 1.32 -8.60 -2.50
N VAL A 18 1.98 -9.76 -2.52
CA VAL A 18 1.33 -11.05 -2.23
C VAL A 18 0.80 -11.06 -0.80
N PHE A 19 1.58 -10.57 0.16
CA PHE A 19 1.16 -10.46 1.55
C PHE A 19 -0.12 -9.63 1.69
N VAL A 20 -0.18 -8.43 1.09
CA VAL A 20 -1.39 -7.58 1.13
C VAL A 20 -2.58 -8.28 0.49
N ALA A 21 -2.40 -8.92 -0.67
CA ALA A 21 -3.48 -9.63 -1.33
C ALA A 21 -4.04 -10.78 -0.47
N VAL A 22 -3.17 -11.57 0.16
CA VAL A 22 -3.57 -12.75 0.94
C VAL A 22 -4.12 -12.39 2.32
N PHE A 23 -3.53 -11.42 3.01
CA PHE A 23 -3.89 -11.12 4.41
C PHE A 23 -4.86 -9.94 4.56
N PHE A 24 -4.80 -8.94 3.67
CA PHE A 24 -5.64 -7.73 3.80
C PHE A 24 -6.79 -7.70 2.80
N ALA A 25 -6.61 -8.21 1.58
CA ALA A 25 -7.64 -8.15 0.56
C ALA A 25 -8.58 -9.37 0.58
N TRP A 26 -8.04 -10.59 0.60
CA TRP A 26 -8.82 -11.82 0.50
C TRP A 26 -9.77 -12.09 1.69
N PRO A 27 -9.37 -11.95 2.96
CA PRO A 27 -10.22 -12.35 4.08
C PRO A 27 -11.19 -11.24 4.52
N VAL A 28 -11.04 -10.01 4.02
CA VAL A 28 -11.80 -8.87 4.52
C VAL A 28 -13.10 -8.70 3.74
N SER A 29 -14.19 -8.47 4.46
CA SER A 29 -15.47 -8.08 3.89
C SER A 29 -16.05 -6.97 4.78
N GLY A 30 -16.26 -5.78 4.20
CA GLY A 30 -16.71 -4.60 4.93
C GLY A 30 -16.04 -3.30 4.50
N ASP A 31 -16.45 -2.23 5.17
CA ASP A 31 -15.98 -0.87 4.93
C ASP A 31 -15.17 -0.36 6.13
N ALA A 32 -14.00 0.23 5.85
CA ALA A 32 -13.19 0.95 6.82
C ALA A 32 -13.73 2.38 6.97
N SER A 33 -14.16 2.75 8.17
CA SER A 33 -14.67 4.11 8.44
C SER A 33 -13.68 4.93 9.28
N PHE A 34 -13.19 6.02 8.72
CA PHE A 34 -12.34 6.99 9.42
C PHE A 34 -13.16 8.21 9.83
N ARG A 35 -13.20 8.48 11.14
CA ARG A 35 -13.90 9.64 11.70
C ARG A 35 -13.00 10.86 11.55
N LEU A 36 -13.34 11.73 10.60
CA LEU A 36 -12.54 12.91 10.26
C LEU A 36 -12.89 14.16 11.08
N ALA A 37 -13.99 14.13 11.83
CA ALA A 37 -14.43 15.23 12.66
C ALA A 37 -14.97 14.75 14.00
N TYR A 38 -14.70 15.53 15.04
CA TYR A 38 -15.19 15.34 16.39
C TYR A 38 -16.21 16.45 16.76
N PRO A 39 -17.16 16.19 17.67
CA PRO A 39 -18.06 17.23 18.18
C PRO A 39 -17.25 18.38 18.80
N GLY A 40 -17.29 19.55 18.17
CA GLY A 40 -16.52 20.74 18.57
C GLY A 40 -15.46 21.21 17.57
N ASP A 41 -15.21 20.47 16.49
CA ASP A 41 -14.29 20.91 15.43
C ASP A 41 -14.84 22.09 14.62
N ALA A 42 -13.94 23.01 14.24
CA ALA A 42 -14.29 24.18 13.41
C ALA A 42 -14.86 23.81 12.03
N PHE A 43 -14.53 22.59 11.55
CA PHE A 43 -14.99 22.07 10.27
C PHE A 43 -15.56 20.66 10.45
N ALA A 44 -16.86 20.48 10.17
CA ALA A 44 -17.50 19.18 10.16
C ALA A 44 -17.21 18.47 8.83
N LEU A 45 -16.31 17.50 8.85
CA LEU A 45 -16.03 16.60 7.73
C LEU A 45 -16.83 15.30 7.88
N PRO A 46 -17.47 14.80 6.81
CA PRO A 46 -18.13 13.50 6.85
C PRO A 46 -17.10 12.38 7.09
N ASN A 47 -17.56 11.27 7.66
CA ASN A 47 -16.71 10.09 7.83
C ASN A 47 -16.21 9.61 6.46
N LEU A 48 -14.91 9.36 6.36
CA LEU A 48 -14.34 8.76 5.17
C LEU A 48 -14.56 7.25 5.23
N VAL A 49 -15.43 6.75 4.37
CA VAL A 49 -15.72 5.32 4.23
C VAL A 49 -14.93 4.79 3.04
N VAL A 50 -14.03 3.84 3.32
CA VAL A 50 -13.17 3.20 2.31
C VAL A 50 -13.52 1.72 2.27
N PRO A 51 -13.99 1.19 1.13
CA PRO A 51 -14.23 -0.24 1.01
C PRO A 51 -12.90 -1.01 1.12
N ALA A 52 -12.75 -1.81 2.18
CA ALA A 52 -11.43 -2.31 2.62
C ALA A 52 -10.84 -3.30 1.60
N ALA A 53 -11.65 -4.23 1.10
CA ALA A 53 -11.23 -5.24 0.13
C ALA A 53 -10.70 -4.65 -1.20
N PRO A 54 -11.48 -3.81 -1.94
CA PRO A 54 -10.98 -3.26 -3.20
C PRO A 54 -9.81 -2.29 -2.99
N TYR A 55 -9.75 -1.58 -1.86
CA TYR A 55 -8.58 -0.76 -1.53
C TYR A 55 -7.31 -1.60 -1.38
N ALA A 56 -7.36 -2.69 -0.62
CA ALA A 56 -6.24 -3.60 -0.44
C ALA A 56 -5.79 -4.25 -1.77
N TRP A 57 -6.73 -4.57 -2.67
CA TRP A 57 -6.39 -5.04 -4.02
C TRP A 57 -5.65 -4.00 -4.87
N VAL A 58 -6.07 -2.73 -4.83
CA VAL A 58 -5.36 -1.64 -5.51
C VAL A 58 -3.95 -1.47 -4.95
N VAL A 59 -3.79 -1.50 -3.62
CA VAL A 59 -2.48 -1.43 -2.98
C VAL A 59 -1.60 -2.61 -3.40
N ALA A 60 -2.12 -3.83 -3.40
CA ALA A 60 -1.39 -5.01 -3.84
C ALA A 60 -0.93 -4.87 -5.30
N ALA A 61 -1.79 -4.36 -6.19
CA ALA A 61 -1.45 -4.13 -7.59
C ALA A 61 -0.34 -3.06 -7.76
N LEU A 62 -0.39 -1.97 -7.01
CA LEU A 62 0.64 -0.92 -7.02
C LEU A 62 1.99 -1.44 -6.50
N LEU A 63 1.97 -2.23 -5.42
CA LEU A 63 3.17 -2.88 -4.89
C LEU A 63 3.78 -3.86 -5.91
N ALA A 64 2.94 -4.64 -6.59
CA ALA A 64 3.39 -5.53 -7.66
C ALA A 64 4.04 -4.74 -8.79
N PHE A 65 3.39 -3.66 -9.24
CA PHE A 65 3.91 -2.79 -10.28
C PHE A 65 5.27 -2.18 -9.89
N PHE A 66 5.41 -1.66 -8.67
CA PHE A 66 6.68 -1.11 -8.18
C PHE A 66 7.77 -2.18 -8.09
N GLY A 67 7.42 -3.39 -7.63
CA GLY A 67 8.31 -4.54 -7.56
C GLY A 67 8.83 -4.97 -8.93
N VAL A 68 7.93 -5.16 -9.91
CA VAL A 68 8.30 -5.49 -11.30
C VAL A 68 9.12 -4.37 -11.93
N ARG A 69 8.75 -3.11 -11.71
CA ARG A 69 9.44 -1.93 -12.25
C ARG A 69 10.91 -1.88 -11.87
N GLN A 70 11.26 -2.47 -10.74
CA GLN A 70 12.59 -2.50 -10.19
C GLN A 70 13.56 -3.44 -10.93
N PHE A 71 13.04 -4.41 -11.68
CA PHE A 71 13.84 -5.30 -12.53
C PHE A 71 14.14 -4.71 -13.92
N LEU A 72 13.46 -3.62 -14.29
CA LEU A 72 13.64 -2.95 -15.58
C LEU A 72 14.87 -2.02 -15.60
N PRO A 73 15.47 -1.78 -16.78
CA PRO A 73 16.58 -0.83 -16.93
C PRO A 73 16.25 0.56 -16.37
N GLY A 74 17.24 1.22 -15.75
CA GLY A 74 17.09 2.56 -15.20
C GLY A 74 16.26 2.67 -13.91
N ALA A 75 15.90 1.54 -13.29
CA ALA A 75 15.17 1.52 -12.02
C ALA A 75 15.97 2.11 -10.85
N THR A 76 17.31 2.05 -10.90
CA THR A 76 18.20 2.44 -9.80
C THR A 76 17.90 3.85 -9.26
N ARG A 77 17.53 4.81 -10.12
CA ARG A 77 17.21 6.20 -9.72
C ARG A 77 15.89 6.36 -8.96
N TRP A 78 14.92 5.48 -9.19
CA TRP A 78 13.58 5.53 -8.59
C TRP A 78 13.41 4.55 -7.42
N THR A 79 14.36 3.64 -7.22
CA THR A 79 14.38 2.62 -6.16
C THR A 79 13.92 3.14 -4.81
N GLY A 80 14.53 4.24 -4.33
CA GLY A 80 14.24 4.78 -2.99
C GLY A 80 12.81 5.32 -2.88
N LEU A 81 12.35 6.03 -3.92
CA LEU A 81 11.01 6.58 -3.97
C LEU A 81 9.95 5.48 -4.03
N LEU A 82 10.10 4.51 -4.94
CA LEU A 82 9.16 3.40 -5.11
C LEU A 82 9.10 2.51 -3.87
N PHE A 83 10.25 2.31 -3.20
CA PHE A 83 10.28 1.58 -1.94
C PHE A 83 9.57 2.35 -0.82
N GLY A 84 9.85 3.64 -0.66
CA GLY A 84 9.19 4.49 0.33
C GLY A 84 7.68 4.57 0.12
N LEU A 85 7.24 4.76 -1.13
CA LEU A 85 5.82 4.74 -1.49
C LEU A 85 5.19 3.38 -1.26
N GLY A 86 5.89 2.28 -1.59
CA GLY A 86 5.42 0.93 -1.30
C GLY A 86 5.19 0.70 0.19
N LEU A 87 6.12 1.14 1.04
CA LEU A 87 5.95 1.04 2.49
C LEU A 87 4.80 1.91 3.00
N LEU A 88 4.62 3.12 2.46
CA LEU A 88 3.48 3.96 2.82
C LEU A 88 2.15 3.28 2.46
N LEU A 89 2.05 2.71 1.26
CA LEU A 89 0.86 1.97 0.83
C LEU A 89 0.60 0.73 1.70
N LEU A 90 1.65 0.02 2.12
CA LEU A 90 1.51 -1.10 3.05
C LEU A 90 0.89 -0.65 4.38
N VAL A 91 1.36 0.48 4.91
CA VAL A 91 0.83 1.06 6.16
C VAL A 91 -0.63 1.45 6.00
N THR A 92 -1.00 2.11 4.91
CA THR A 92 -2.40 2.52 4.70
C THR A 92 -3.33 1.33 4.52
N ALA A 93 -2.89 0.27 3.81
CA ALA A 93 -3.65 -0.98 3.71
C ALA A 93 -3.82 -1.67 5.06
N PHE A 94 -2.78 -1.68 5.90
CA PHE A 94 -2.87 -2.19 7.26
C PHE A 94 -3.88 -1.40 8.10
N LEU A 95 -3.85 -0.06 8.01
CA LEU A 95 -4.79 0.79 8.74
C LEU A 95 -6.24 0.52 8.32
N THR A 96 -6.52 0.35 7.03
CA THR A 96 -7.87 0.01 6.56
C THR A 96 -8.33 -1.38 6.98
N TRP A 97 -7.41 -2.31 7.17
CA TRP A 97 -7.72 -3.67 7.63
C TRP A 97 -7.95 -3.74 9.14
N ALA A 98 -7.31 -2.85 9.91
CA ALA A 98 -7.37 -2.83 11.36
C ALA A 98 -8.57 -2.04 11.93
N THR A 99 -9.35 -1.37 11.09
CA THR A 99 -10.56 -0.61 11.46
C THR A 99 -11.82 -1.41 11.21
#